data_AF-A0A843YC54-F1
#
_entry.id   AF-A0A843YC54-F1
#
_cell.length_a   1.000
_cell.length_b   1.000
_cell.length_c   1.000
_cell.angle_alpha   90.00
_cell.angle_beta   90.00
_cell.angle_gamma   90.00
#
_symmetry.space_group_name_H-M   'P 1'
#
loop_
_entity.id
_entity.type
_entity.pdbx_description
1 polymer ?
#
loop_
_entity_poly.entity_id
_entity_poly.type
_entity_poly.pdbx_seq_one_letter_code
_entity_poly.pdbx_strand_id
1 'polypeptide(L)'
;MTVSSVDQRAAQMGWQPTAVPSQKIIDDVLGVKRVERFSGGWMLAGMLLGILIGFGVKGTAAVDGPFGADAEMMGFVVGALSLLAAAGSVGLALASLPLYRRLPQLMRFSMTNMLMIIVLVLS
;
A
#
# COMPACT_ATOMS: atom_id res chain seq x y z
N MET A 1 -27.17 3.19 -27.91
CA MET A 1 -27.94 4.22 -28.64
C MET A 1 -29.01 4.79 -27.73
N THR A 2 -28.76 5.92 -27.07
CA THR A 2 -29.75 6.72 -26.29
C THR A 2 -29.20 8.14 -26.04
N VAL A 3 -28.58 8.76 -27.04
CA VAL A 3 -28.01 10.13 -26.93
C VAL A 3 -28.90 11.17 -27.65
N SER A 4 -29.85 10.75 -28.49
CA SER A 4 -30.67 11.68 -29.29
C SER A 4 -31.74 12.43 -28.49
N SER A 5 -32.24 11.89 -27.37
CA SER A 5 -33.44 12.44 -26.71
C SER A 5 -33.16 13.67 -25.84
N VAL A 6 -31.96 13.81 -25.29
CA VAL A 6 -31.60 14.95 -24.41
C VAL A 6 -31.22 16.16 -25.26
N ASP A 7 -30.34 15.97 -26.25
CA ASP A 7 -29.88 17.04 -27.13
C ASP A 7 -31.04 17.63 -27.95
N GLN A 8 -31.94 16.78 -28.44
CA GLN A 8 -33.11 17.22 -29.23
C GLN A 8 -34.12 18.00 -28.39
N ARG A 9 -34.29 17.66 -27.11
CA ARG A 9 -35.14 18.41 -26.17
C ARG A 9 -34.51 19.73 -25.75
N ALA A 10 -33.20 19.77 -25.53
CA ALA A 10 -32.47 20.99 -25.20
C ALA A 10 -32.52 22.00 -26.36
N ALA A 11 -32.37 21.53 -27.60
CA ALA A 11 -32.48 22.35 -28.80
C ALA A 11 -33.89 22.96 -28.99
N GLN A 12 -34.95 22.20 -28.68
CA GLN A 12 -36.33 22.70 -28.76
C GLN A 12 -36.66 23.74 -27.67
N MET A 13 -35.98 23.69 -26.52
CA MET A 13 -36.17 24.67 -25.44
C MET A 13 -35.39 25.97 -25.66
N GLY A 14 -34.62 26.09 -26.76
CA GLY A 14 -33.77 27.26 -27.02
C GLY A 14 -32.70 27.48 -25.94
N TRP A 15 -32.41 26.46 -25.14
CA TRP A 15 -31.50 26.56 -24.01
C TRP A 15 -30.06 26.51 -24.53
N GLN A 16 -29.43 27.68 -24.59
CA GLN A 16 -27.98 27.78 -24.75
C GLN A 16 -27.36 27.86 -23.35
N PRO A 17 -26.51 26.90 -22.95
CA PRO A 17 -25.82 26.98 -21.66
C PRO A 17 -24.84 28.17 -21.71
N THR A 18 -25.27 29.32 -21.18
CA THR A 18 -24.46 30.54 -21.07
C THR A 18 -23.34 30.40 -20.04
N ALA A 19 -23.45 29.41 -19.14
CA ALA A 19 -22.44 29.11 -18.13
C ALA A 19 -21.65 27.87 -18.54
N VAL A 20 -20.38 28.07 -18.89
CA VAL A 20 -19.41 26.96 -18.97
C VAL A 20 -19.34 26.33 -17.58
N PRO A 21 -19.52 25.01 -17.43
CA PRO A 21 -19.39 24.35 -16.14
C PRO A 21 -18.00 24.64 -15.58
N SER A 22 -17.94 25.11 -14.32
CA SER A 22 -16.64 25.31 -13.67
C SER A 22 -15.85 24.00 -13.67
N GLN A 23 -14.53 24.05 -13.80
CA GLN A 23 -13.68 22.85 -13.78
C GLN A 23 -13.99 21.94 -12.58
N LYS A 24 -14.37 22.51 -11.44
CA LYS A 24 -14.80 21.78 -10.25
C LYS A 24 -15.98 20.83 -10.49
N ILE A 25 -16.98 21.25 -11.26
CA ILE A 25 -18.17 20.44 -11.58
C ILE A 25 -17.80 19.33 -12.58
N ILE A 26 -16.91 19.65 -13.52
CA ILE A 26 -16.39 18.68 -14.49
C ILE A 26 -15.60 17.58 -13.77
N ASP A 27 -14.72 17.97 -12.83
CA ASP A 27 -13.92 17.02 -12.04
C ASP A 27 -14.78 16.12 -11.15
N ASP A 28 -15.87 16.64 -10.55
CA ASP A 28 -16.81 15.88 -9.71
C ASP A 28 -17.61 14.85 -10.54
N VAL A 29 -18.11 15.24 -11.72
CA VAL A 29 -18.88 14.36 -12.62
C VAL A 29 -17.99 13.31 -13.27
N LEU A 30 -16.78 13.68 -13.68
CA LEU A 30 -15.78 12.76 -14.23
C LEU A 30 -15.18 11.85 -13.15
N GLY A 31 -15.52 12.06 -11.88
CA GLY A 31 -14.98 11.27 -10.78
C GLY A 31 -13.45 11.35 -10.72
N VAL A 32 -12.86 12.47 -11.17
CA VAL A 32 -11.41 12.73 -11.04
C VAL A 32 -11.16 13.01 -9.57
N LYS A 33 -11.18 11.95 -8.79
CA LYS A 33 -10.83 11.94 -7.38
C LYS A 33 -9.41 12.49 -7.35
N ARG A 34 -9.29 13.75 -6.92
CA ARG A 34 -8.01 14.43 -6.71
C ARG A 34 -7.09 13.43 -6.05
N VAL A 35 -6.10 12.93 -6.80
CA VAL A 35 -5.15 11.93 -6.31
C VAL A 35 -4.54 12.55 -5.07
N GLU A 36 -4.98 12.12 -3.88
CA GLU A 36 -4.40 12.58 -2.63
C GLU A 36 -2.91 12.41 -2.78
N ARG A 37 -2.16 13.52 -2.69
CA ARG A 37 -0.72 13.56 -2.85
C ARG A 37 -0.14 12.35 -2.13
N PHE A 38 0.35 11.42 -2.93
CA PHE A 38 0.83 10.13 -2.49
C PHE A 38 1.95 10.37 -1.49
N SER A 39 1.68 10.21 -0.20
CA SER A 39 2.72 10.23 0.84
C SER A 39 3.49 8.92 0.73
N GLY A 40 4.43 8.85 -0.22
CA GLY A 40 5.29 7.68 -0.45
C GLY A 40 6.17 7.30 0.74
N GLY A 41 6.34 8.19 1.73
CA GLY A 41 7.17 7.94 2.91
C GLY A 41 6.78 6.68 3.69
N TRP A 42 5.49 6.43 3.89
CA TRP A 42 5.02 5.22 4.59
C TRP A 42 5.25 3.94 3.81
N MET A 43 5.11 4.00 2.48
CA MET A 43 5.41 2.87 1.61
C MET A 43 6.91 2.56 1.61
N LEU A 44 7.75 3.60 1.50
CA LEU A 44 9.21 3.46 1.56
C LEU A 44 9.67 2.92 2.92
N ALA A 45 9.14 3.44 4.02
CA ALA A 45 9.46 2.95 5.35
C ALA A 45 9.06 1.47 5.52
N GLY A 46 7.86 1.10 5.04
CA GLY A 46 7.39 -0.29 5.05
C GLY A 46 8.29 -1.20 4.24
N MET A 47 8.66 -0.76 3.03
CA MET A 47 9.57 -1.47 2.13
C MET A 47 10.95 -1.68 2.77
N LEU A 48 11.59 -0.63 3.29
CA LEU A 48 12.90 -0.71 3.93
C LEU A 48 12.90 -1.65 5.13
N LEU A 49 11.90 -1.53 6.01
CA LEU A 49 11.77 -2.42 7.15
C LEU A 49 11.50 -3.87 6.71
N GLY A 50 10.68 -4.06 5.68
CA GLY A 50 10.34 -5.38 5.16
C GLY A 50 11.54 -6.06 4.51
N ILE A 51 12.39 -5.28 3.83
CA ILE A 51 13.65 -5.76 3.27
C ILE A 51 14.58 -6.25 4.39
N LEU A 52 14.77 -5.42 5.42
CA LEU A 52 15.64 -5.74 6.54
C LEU A 52 15.21 -7.03 7.25
N ILE A 53 13.92 -7.16 7.55
CA ILE A 53 13.34 -8.35 8.18
C ILE A 53 13.44 -9.55 7.24
N GLY A 54 13.07 -9.39 5.97
CA GLY A 54 13.07 -10.46 4.98
C GLY A 54 14.45 -11.10 4.79
N PHE A 55 15.51 -10.30 4.69
CA PHE A 55 16.89 -10.81 4.64
C PHE A 55 17.30 -11.48 5.95
N GLY A 56 16.94 -10.89 7.09
CA GLY A 56 17.20 -11.49 8.39
C GLY A 56 16.58 -12.88 8.51
N VAL A 57 15.29 -13.02 8.18
CA VAL A 57 14.58 -14.31 8.18
C VAL A 57 15.18 -15.29 7.16
N LYS A 58 15.43 -14.85 5.92
CA LYS A 58 16.05 -15.69 4.90
C LYS A 58 17.41 -16.23 5.36
N GLY A 59 18.21 -15.41 6.02
CA GLY A 59 19.51 -15.82 6.57
C GLY A 59 19.41 -16.79 7.75
N THR A 60 18.24 -16.93 8.40
CA THR A 60 18.01 -17.99 9.40
C THR A 60 17.65 -19.34 8.78
N ALA A 61 17.00 -19.33 7.61
CA ALA A 61 16.46 -20.52 6.96
C ALA A 61 17.43 -21.13 5.90
N ALA A 62 18.42 -20.36 5.46
CA ALA A 62 19.42 -20.85 4.52
C ALA A 62 20.35 -21.89 5.19
N VAL A 63 20.68 -22.96 4.45
CA VAL A 63 21.74 -23.90 4.83
C VAL A 63 23.06 -23.13 4.86
N ASP A 64 23.81 -23.25 5.96
CA ASP A 64 25.00 -22.42 6.27
C ASP A 64 24.72 -20.91 6.31
N GLY A 65 23.47 -20.53 6.58
CA GLY A 65 23.05 -19.14 6.69
C GLY A 65 23.73 -18.41 7.85
N PRO A 66 24.08 -17.12 7.69
CA PRO A 66 24.84 -16.36 8.69
C PRO A 66 24.08 -16.14 10.01
N PHE A 67 22.76 -16.42 10.02
CA PHE A 67 21.87 -16.19 11.17
C PHE A 67 21.13 -17.47 11.59
N GLY A 68 21.58 -18.63 11.11
CA GLY A 68 20.99 -19.94 11.42
C GLY A 68 21.27 -20.43 12.85
N ALA A 69 20.76 -21.61 13.19
CA ALA A 69 20.97 -22.23 14.50
C ALA A 69 22.44 -22.53 14.80
N ASP A 70 23.24 -22.76 13.77
CA ASP A 70 24.68 -23.07 13.85
C ASP A 70 25.55 -21.81 13.79
N ALA A 71 24.95 -20.61 13.73
CA ALA A 71 25.69 -19.35 13.68
C ALA A 71 26.34 -19.00 15.03
N GLU A 72 27.38 -18.16 14.98
CA GLU A 72 27.96 -17.56 16.18
C GLU A 72 26.92 -16.73 16.96
N MET A 73 27.21 -16.40 18.22
CA MET A 73 26.26 -15.74 19.13
C MET A 73 25.59 -14.49 18.51
N MET A 74 26.35 -13.67 17.78
CA MET A 74 25.81 -12.52 17.03
C MET A 74 24.76 -12.93 15.98
N GLY A 75 25.04 -13.98 15.21
CA GLY A 75 24.13 -14.48 14.19
C GLY A 75 22.83 -15.02 14.78
N PHE A 76 22.92 -15.74 15.90
CA PHE A 76 21.74 -16.21 16.63
C PHE A 76 20.85 -15.06 17.12
N VAL A 77 21.44 -14.00 17.70
CA VAL A 77 20.70 -12.82 18.17
C VAL A 77 20.01 -12.11 17.00
N VAL A 78 20.72 -11.91 15.90
CA VAL A 78 20.14 -11.29 14.68
C VAL A 78 19.01 -12.14 14.12
N GLY A 79 19.18 -13.47 14.09
CA GLY A 79 18.15 -14.40 13.64
C GLY A 79 16.90 -14.35 14.50
N ALA A 80 17.05 -14.43 15.82
CA ALA A 80 15.94 -14.35 16.78
C ALA A 80 15.19 -13.02 16.68
N LEU A 81 15.90 -11.89 16.59
CA LEU A 81 15.29 -10.57 16.39
C LEU A 81 14.54 -10.48 15.06
N SER A 82 15.08 -11.08 13.99
CA SER A 82 14.45 -11.09 12.67
C SER A 82 13.15 -11.89 12.69
N LEU A 83 13.14 -13.05 13.34
CA LEU A 83 11.94 -13.88 13.50
C LEU A 83 10.87 -13.19 14.35
N LEU A 84 11.27 -12.56 15.46
CA LEU A 84 10.37 -11.75 16.29
C LEU A 84 9.79 -10.57 15.51
N ALA A 85 10.61 -9.87 14.72
CA ALA A 85 10.17 -8.77 13.89
C ALA A 85 9.21 -9.22 12.78
N ALA A 86 9.44 -10.40 12.19
CA ALA A 86 8.53 -10.99 11.21
C ALA A 86 7.17 -11.34 11.84
N ALA A 87 7.17 -11.98 13.01
CA ALA A 87 5.94 -12.27 13.76
C ALA A 87 5.19 -10.98 14.14
N GLY A 88 5.93 -9.96 14.61
CA GLY A 88 5.37 -8.63 14.90
C GLY A 88 4.79 -7.95 13.66
N SER A 89 5.41 -8.13 12.50
CA SER A 89 4.91 -7.58 11.23
C SER A 89 3.58 -8.23 10.82
N VAL A 90 3.41 -9.54 11.05
CA VAL A 90 2.13 -10.23 10.82
C VAL A 90 1.05 -9.66 11.74
N GLY A 91 1.38 -9.50 13.03
CA GLY A 91 0.49 -8.87 14.01
C GLY A 91 0.09 -7.44 13.59
N LEU A 92 1.04 -6.65 13.08
CA LEU A 92 0.79 -5.30 12.58
C LEU A 92 -0.13 -5.31 11.35
N ALA A 93 0.04 -6.27 10.44
CA ALA A 93 -0.82 -6.41 9.27
C ALA A 93 -2.26 -6.71 9.67
N LEU A 94 -2.46 -7.63 10.61
CA LEU A 94 -3.78 -7.94 11.15
C LEU A 94 -4.39 -6.74 11.90
N ALA A 95 -3.60 -6.04 12.72
CA ALA A 95 -4.06 -4.87 13.44
C ALA A 95 -4.39 -3.68 12.52
N SER A 96 -3.77 -3.60 11.34
CA SER A 96 -4.06 -2.55 10.36
C SER A 96 -5.45 -2.68 9.72
N LEU A 97 -6.03 -3.89 9.70
CA LEU A 97 -7.35 -4.15 9.13
C LEU A 97 -8.47 -3.39 9.86
N PRO A 98 -8.67 -3.47 11.19
CA PRO A 98 -9.69 -2.65 11.84
C PRO A 98 -9.36 -1.15 11.83
N LEU A 99 -8.08 -0.79 11.67
CA LEU A 99 -7.60 0.60 11.75
C LEU A 99 -7.59 1.34 10.40
N TYR A 100 -7.87 0.68 9.26
CA TYR A 100 -7.69 1.29 7.93
C TYR A 100 -8.46 2.60 7.74
N ARG A 101 -9.65 2.72 8.34
CA ARG A 101 -10.48 3.93 8.24
C ARG A 101 -9.91 5.11 9.01
N ARG A 102 -9.17 4.84 10.09
CA ARG A 102 -8.58 5.87 10.95
C ARG A 102 -7.15 6.21 10.54
N LEU A 103 -6.37 5.21 10.14
CA LEU A 103 -4.96 5.33 9.81
C LEU A 103 -4.67 4.59 8.49
N PRO A 104 -5.08 5.14 7.33
CA PRO A 104 -4.88 4.50 6.03
C PRO A 104 -3.39 4.33 5.67
N GLN A 105 -2.52 5.13 6.30
CA GLN A 105 -1.07 5.06 6.15
C GLN A 105 -0.47 3.77 6.74
N LEU A 106 -1.00 3.30 7.87
CA LEU A 106 -0.56 2.05 8.51
C LEU A 106 -0.82 0.83 7.63
N MET A 107 -1.98 0.82 6.95
CA MET A 107 -2.34 -0.25 6.02
C MET A 107 -1.33 -0.33 4.86
N ARG A 108 -0.97 0.82 4.27
CA ARG A 108 0.05 0.88 3.20
C ARG A 108 1.41 0.42 3.70
N PHE A 109 1.88 0.96 4.83
CA PHE A 109 3.14 0.57 5.45
C PHE A 109 3.19 -0.95 5.67
N SER A 110 2.17 -1.50 6.32
CA SER A 110 2.16 -2.90 6.72
C SER A 110 2.02 -3.85 5.53
N MET A 111 1.19 -3.51 4.53
CA MET A 111 1.10 -4.28 3.29
C MET A 111 2.42 -4.30 2.53
N THR A 112 3.07 -3.15 2.35
CA THR A 112 4.35 -3.08 1.65
C THR A 112 5.45 -3.84 2.42
N ASN A 113 5.47 -3.70 3.75
CA ASN A 113 6.38 -4.44 4.62
C ASN A 113 6.19 -5.96 4.47
N MET A 114 4.95 -6.47 4.59
CA MET A 114 4.64 -7.89 4.41
C MET A 114 5.00 -8.39 3.02
N LEU A 115 4.66 -7.63 1.98
CA LEU A 115 4.99 -7.99 0.60
C LEU A 115 6.50 -8.19 0.44
N MET A 116 7.32 -7.27 0.96
CA MET A 116 8.77 -7.39 0.86
C MET A 116 9.33 -8.58 1.64
N ILE A 117 8.82 -8.84 2.85
CA ILE A 117 9.24 -10.01 3.64
C ILE A 117 8.94 -11.30 2.87
N ILE A 118 7.71 -11.44 2.37
CA ILE A 118 7.26 -12.63 1.63
C ILE A 118 8.11 -12.83 0.37
N VAL A 119 8.28 -11.78 -0.43
CA VAL A 119 9.08 -11.83 -1.67
C VAL A 119 10.51 -12.27 -1.38
N LEU A 120 11.15 -11.71 -0.35
CA LEU A 120 12.53 -12.05 -0.04
C LEU A 120 12.67 -13.46 0.51
N VAL A 121 11.77 -13.90 1.39
CA VAL A 121 11.80 -15.26 1.96
C VAL A 121 11.56 -16.32 0.89
N LEU A 122 10.76 -16.02 -0.14
CA LEU A 122 10.46 -16.93 -1.24
C LEU A 122 11.46 -16.86 -2.42
N SER A 123 12.23 -15.79 -2.51
CA SER A 123 13.36 -15.66 -3.46
C SER A 123 14.54 -16.52 -3.06
#